data_AF-A0A526MBH5-F1
#
_entry.id   AF-A0A526MBH5-F1
#
_cell.length_a   1.000
_cell.length_b   1.000
_cell.length_c   1.000
_cell.angle_alpha   90.00
_cell.angle_beta   90.00
_cell.angle_gamma   90.00
#
_symmetry.space_group_name_H-M   'P 1'
#
loop_
_entity.id
_entity.type
_entity.pdbx_description
1 polymer ?
#
loop_
_entity_poly.entity_id
_entity_poly.type
_entity_poly.pdbx_seq_one_letter_code
_entity_poly.pdbx_strand_id
1 'polypeptide(L)'
;RQGWVDPKQLDADGKPKVVTTHGMRSTFKDWATEASDHPRDLAEMALAHAVGDAVERAYARGDALEKRRALMEDWASYCGK
;
A
#
# COMPACT_ATOMS: atom_id res chain seq x y z
N ARG A 1 15.18 13.49 14.05
CA ARG A 1 14.41 12.45 14.78
C ARG A 1 15.11 11.12 14.54
N GLN A 2 15.35 10.33 15.57
CA GLN A 2 15.84 8.97 15.40
C GLN A 2 14.65 8.09 15.02
N GLY A 3 14.74 7.38 13.90
CA GLY A 3 13.68 6.52 13.39
C GLY A 3 14.23 5.64 12.26
N TRP A 4 13.48 4.60 11.88
CA TRP A 4 13.92 3.68 10.83
C TRP A 4 14.01 4.42 9.48
N VAL A 5 15.08 4.12 8.75
CA VAL A 5 15.41 4.71 7.46
C VAL A 5 15.30 3.60 6.43
N ASP A 6 14.47 3.81 5.42
CA ASP A 6 14.38 2.90 4.28
C ASP A 6 15.51 3.21 3.30
N PRO A 7 16.43 2.27 3.01
CA PRO A 7 17.50 2.50 2.04
C PRO A 7 17.00 2.74 0.60
N LYS A 8 15.73 2.38 0.30
CA LYS A 8 15.09 2.66 -0.99
C LYS A 8 14.39 4.03 -1.04
N GLN A 9 14.10 4.67 0.11
CA GLN A 9 13.44 5.98 0.15
C GLN A 9 14.41 7.07 0.61
N LEU A 10 15.00 7.76 -0.36
CA LEU A 10 15.76 8.98 -0.13
C LEU A 10 14.84 10.20 -0.18
N ASP A 11 15.24 11.30 0.45
CA ASP A 11 14.60 12.59 0.24
C ASP A 11 14.93 13.17 -1.14
N ALA A 12 14.38 14.35 -1.45
CA ALA A 12 14.58 15.01 -2.74
C ALA A 12 16.05 15.34 -3.04
N ASP A 13 16.91 15.39 -2.02
CA ASP A 13 18.35 15.67 -2.12
C ASP A 13 19.19 14.38 -2.11
N GLY A 14 18.56 13.20 -2.17
CA GLY A 14 19.24 11.91 -2.14
C GLY A 14 19.74 11.50 -0.75
N LYS A 15 19.24 12.10 0.33
CA LYS A 15 19.65 11.77 1.70
C LYS A 15 18.75 10.73 2.34
N PRO A 16 19.28 9.92 3.28
CA PRO A 16 18.49 8.94 4.01
C PRO A 16 17.31 9.58 4.74
N LYS A 17 16.09 9.16 4.43
CA LYS A 17 14.85 9.73 4.97
C LYS A 17 14.29 8.85 6.08
N VAL A 18 13.98 9.46 7.22
CA VAL A 18 13.25 8.78 8.29
C VAL A 18 11.82 8.52 7.84
N VAL A 19 11.37 7.27 7.96
CA VAL A 19 10.02 6.87 7.53
C VAL A 19 8.95 7.66 8.29
N THR A 20 7.99 8.20 7.54
CA THR A 20 6.81 8.90 8.07
C THR A 20 5.55 8.08 7.81
N THR A 21 4.39 8.55 8.27
CA THR A 21 3.08 7.95 7.91
C THR A 21 2.85 7.92 6.40
N HIS A 22 3.44 8.85 5.64
CA HIS A 22 3.42 8.81 4.18
C HIS A 22 4.34 7.71 3.63
N GLY A 23 5.46 7.46 4.31
CA GLY A 23 6.30 6.28 4.06
C GLY A 23 5.53 4.98 4.25
N MET A 24 4.69 4.86 5.29
CA MET A 24 3.91 3.63 5.53
C MET A 24 2.98 3.25 4.37
N ARG A 25 2.31 4.22 3.72
CA ARG A 25 1.49 3.93 2.53
C ARG A 25 2.32 3.51 1.33
N SER A 26 3.49 4.14 1.14
CA SER A 26 4.44 3.77 0.08
C SER A 26 4.98 2.36 0.32
N THR A 27 5.44 2.06 1.54
CA THR A 27 5.96 0.75 1.92
C THR A 27 4.90 -0.34 1.75
N PHE A 28 3.65 -0.08 2.17
CA PHE A 28 2.54 -0.99 1.89
C PHE A 28 2.35 -1.22 0.39
N LYS A 29 2.40 -0.16 -0.42
CA LYS A 29 2.20 -0.24 -1.86
C LYS A 29 3.32 -1.01 -2.55
N ASP A 30 4.56 -0.77 -2.16
CA ASP A 30 5.74 -1.47 -2.65
C ASP A 30 5.67 -2.94 -2.26
N TRP A 31 5.35 -3.26 -1.00
CA TRP A 31 5.15 -4.63 -0.56
C TRP A 31 4.04 -5.34 -1.34
N ALA A 32 2.87 -4.72 -1.50
CA ALA A 32 1.75 -5.32 -2.21
C ALA A 32 2.10 -5.62 -3.67
N THR A 33 3.00 -4.83 -4.27
CA THR A 33 3.41 -4.96 -5.67
C THR A 33 4.58 -5.94 -5.86
N GLU A 34 5.58 -5.91 -4.98
CA GLU A 34 6.84 -6.66 -5.14
C GLU A 34 6.84 -8.00 -4.40
N ALA A 35 6.01 -8.14 -3.35
CA ALA A 35 6.13 -9.23 -2.38
C ALA A 35 4.79 -9.91 -2.04
N SER A 36 3.72 -9.60 -2.78
CA SER A 36 2.41 -10.21 -2.61
C SER A 36 1.78 -10.56 -3.96
N ASP A 37 0.86 -11.52 -3.98
CA ASP A 37 0.07 -11.88 -5.16
C ASP A 37 -1.28 -11.15 -5.23
N HIS A 38 -1.51 -10.17 -4.35
CA HIS A 38 -2.78 -9.45 -4.32
C HIS A 38 -2.91 -8.53 -5.54
N PRO A 39 -4.09 -8.49 -6.20
CA PRO A 39 -4.36 -7.57 -7.28
C PRO A 39 -4.06 -6.11 -6.91
N ARG A 40 -3.43 -5.37 -7.84
CA ARG A 40 -3.14 -3.94 -7.69
C ARG A 40 -4.37 -3.16 -7.21
N ASP A 41 -5.52 -3.43 -7.82
CA ASP A 41 -6.78 -2.75 -7.54
C ASP A 41 -7.22 -2.91 -6.09
N LEU A 42 -7.02 -4.09 -5.48
CA LEU A 42 -7.31 -4.29 -4.05
C LEU A 42 -6.39 -3.46 -3.16
N ALA A 43 -5.11 -3.33 -3.53
CA ALA A 43 -4.17 -2.48 -2.81
C ALA A 43 -4.53 -1.00 -2.92
N GLU A 44 -4.95 -0.53 -4.10
CA GLU A 44 -5.44 0.85 -4.27
C GLU A 44 -6.74 1.09 -3.48
N MET A 45 -7.68 0.13 -3.49
CA MET A 45 -8.91 0.23 -2.70
C MET A 45 -8.64 0.21 -1.19
N ALA A 46 -7.64 -0.53 -0.72
CA ALA A 46 -7.21 -0.52 0.69
C ALA A 46 -6.60 0.83 1.09
N LEU A 47 -5.96 1.54 0.15
CA LEU A 47 -5.46 2.90 0.32
C LEU A 47 -6.56 3.97 0.21
N ALA A 48 -7.82 3.57 -0.02
CA ALA A 48 -8.96 4.45 -0.31
C ALA A 48 -8.76 5.31 -1.58
N HIS A 49 -7.97 4.82 -2.53
CA HIS A 49 -7.85 5.42 -3.85
C HIS A 49 -9.03 5.02 -4.74
N ALA A 50 -9.38 5.91 -5.68
CA ALA A 50 -10.32 5.56 -6.75
C ALA A 50 -9.61 4.64 -7.76
N VAL A 51 -10.27 3.54 -8.12
CA VAL A 51 -9.76 2.56 -9.09
C VAL A 51 -10.66 2.55 -10.32
N GLY A 52 -10.05 2.35 -11.49
CA GLY A 52 -10.76 2.29 -12.77
C GLY A 52 -11.31 3.64 -13.24
N ASP A 53 -11.91 3.65 -14.43
CA ASP A 53 -12.56 4.80 -15.03
C ASP A 53 -14.00 5.03 -14.50
N ALA A 54 -14.70 6.03 -15.05
CA ALA A 54 -16.07 6.33 -14.62
C ALA A 54 -17.06 5.20 -14.92
N VAL A 55 -16.85 4.44 -15.99
CA VAL A 55 -17.71 3.33 -16.40
C VAL A 55 -17.45 2.13 -15.50
N GLU A 56 -16.19 1.75 -15.30
CA GLU A 56 -15.78 0.66 -14.41
C GLU A 56 -16.30 0.89 -12.99
N ARG A 57 -16.16 2.12 -12.46
CA ARG A 57 -16.68 2.47 -11.12
C ARG A 57 -18.21 2.42 -11.04
N ALA A 58 -18.93 2.71 -12.13
CA ALA A 58 -20.39 2.60 -12.16
C ALA A 58 -20.86 1.14 -12.06
N TYR A 59 -20.05 0.20 -12.59
CA TYR A 59 -20.33 -1.24 -12.49
C TYR A 59 -19.74 -1.88 -11.22
N ALA A 60 -18.67 -1.32 -10.66
CA ALA A 60 -18.07 -1.76 -9.40
C ALA A 60 -18.94 -1.37 -8.19
N ARG A 61 -20.03 -2.11 -7.99
CA ARG A 61 -20.99 -1.88 -6.88
C ARG A 61 -20.51 -2.46 -5.55
N GLY A 62 -19.51 -3.33 -5.56
CA GLY A 62 -18.96 -3.97 -4.37
C GLY A 62 -17.67 -3.30 -3.92
N ASP A 63 -17.45 -3.27 -2.62
CA ASP A 63 -16.25 -2.67 -1.99
C ASP A 63 -15.12 -3.69 -1.75
N ALA A 64 -15.32 -4.94 -2.17
CA ALA A 64 -14.38 -6.06 -1.99
C ALA A 64 -13.85 -6.20 -0.54
N LEU A 65 -14.67 -5.88 0.48
CA LEU A 65 -14.23 -5.79 1.87
C LEU A 65 -13.48 -7.03 2.36
N GLU A 66 -14.01 -8.23 2.12
CA GLU A 66 -13.36 -9.46 2.59
C GLU A 66 -12.04 -9.76 1.89
N LYS A 67 -11.90 -9.38 0.62
CA LYS A 67 -10.60 -9.48 -0.08
C LYS A 67 -9.60 -8.46 0.47
N ARG A 68 -10.06 -7.24 0.79
CA ARG A 68 -9.23 -6.23 1.46
C ARG A 68 -8.81 -6.67 2.87
N ARG A 69 -9.68 -7.37 3.60
CA ARG A 69 -9.36 -7.94 4.92
C ARG A 69 -8.18 -8.91 4.81
N ALA A 70 -8.27 -9.90 3.91
CA ALA A 70 -7.19 -10.86 3.70
C ALA A 70 -5.85 -10.17 3.34
N LEU A 71 -5.90 -9.19 2.43
CA LEU A 71 -4.73 -8.37 2.08
C LEU A 71 -4.11 -7.66 3.31
N MET A 72 -4.95 -7.08 4.17
CA MET A 72 -4.46 -6.40 5.38
C MET A 72 -3.92 -7.38 6.44
N GLU A 73 -4.48 -8.59 6.53
CA GLU A 73 -3.99 -9.65 7.42
C GLU A 73 -2.60 -10.13 6.98
N ASP A 74 -2.41 -10.36 5.67
CA ASP A 74 -1.10 -10.71 5.12
C ASP A 74 -0.07 -9.60 5.33
N TRP A 75 -0.48 -8.34 5.17
CA TRP A 75 0.39 -7.19 5.43
C TRP A 75 0.79 -7.10 6.90
N ALA A 76 -0.16 -7.30 7.81
CA ALA A 76 0.10 -7.31 9.24
C ALA A 76 1.07 -8.44 9.63
N SER A 77 0.89 -9.62 9.04
CA SER A 77 1.80 -10.77 9.21
C SER A 77 3.21 -10.47 8.68
N TYR A 78 3.33 -9.79 7.54
CA TYR A 78 4.63 -9.35 7.03
C TYR A 78 5.32 -8.34 7.95
N CYS A 79 4.58 -7.34 8.45
CA CYS A 79 5.11 -6.33 9.37
C CYS A 79 5.54 -6.88 10.73
N GLY A 80 4.92 -7.97 11.17
CA GLY A 80 5.19 -8.60 12.47
C GLY A 80 6.40 -9.54 12.48
N LYS A 81 7.07 -9.73 11.34
CA LYS A 81 8.33 -10.47 11.21
C LYS A 81 9.53 -9.58 11.58
#